data_AF-R5V7J2-F1
#
_entry.id   AF-R5V7J2-F1
#
_cell.length_a   1.000
_cell.length_b   1.000
_cell.length_c   1.000
_cell.angle_alpha   90.00
_cell.angle_beta   90.00
_cell.angle_gamma   90.00
#
_symmetry.space_group_name_H-M   'P 1'
#
loop_
_entity.id
_entity.type
_entity.pdbx_description
1 polymer ?
#
loop_
_entity_poly.entity_id
_entity_poly.type
_entity_poly.pdbx_seq_one_letter_code
_entity_poly.pdbx_strand_id
1 'polypeptide(L)'
;MKLLIKSCLAVALFAGICLAGCKEKDMSMKMNNPRNIRGVISYKRSFGDLNDVQLATAKKIGIRPISTREEAEEMKDRLIEIAACERYGLDSLTHSIPYLIPQASALLDTIGVNFLDSLENKGLNPNKIIVTSVTRTKDDVKRLRRTNGNASLNSCHFYGTTFDVSWKRFEKVEDPDGRPMQDVSSDTLKLVLSEVLRDLRKADRCYVKYELKQGCFHITAR
;
A
#
# COMPACT_ATOMS: atom_id res chain seq x y z
N MET A 1 7.50 56.06 -75.88
CA MET A 1 8.94 55.72 -75.90
C MET A 1 9.21 54.74 -74.77
N LYS A 2 9.91 53.64 -75.07
CA LYS A 2 10.14 52.46 -74.22
C LYS A 2 10.68 52.81 -72.81
N LEU A 3 10.27 52.09 -71.76
CA LEU A 3 11.15 51.12 -71.08
C LEU A 3 10.40 50.31 -70.00
N LEU A 4 10.53 48.99 -70.11
CA LEU A 4 10.33 48.02 -69.02
C LEU A 4 11.33 48.28 -67.89
N ILE A 5 10.87 48.22 -66.64
CA ILE A 5 11.69 47.71 -65.51
C ILE A 5 10.80 46.81 -64.66
N LYS A 6 11.06 45.50 -64.75
CA LYS A 6 10.63 44.50 -63.77
C LYS A 6 11.45 44.72 -62.50
N SER A 7 10.82 44.72 -61.33
CA SER A 7 11.52 44.44 -60.08
C SER A 7 10.62 43.64 -59.14
N CYS A 8 11.14 42.48 -58.76
CA CYS A 8 10.55 41.49 -57.89
C CYS A 8 10.29 42.08 -56.50
N LEU A 9 9.03 42.06 -56.05
CA LEU A 9 8.72 42.27 -54.64
C LEU A 9 8.77 40.89 -53.95
N ALA A 10 9.83 40.65 -53.20
CA ALA A 10 10.01 39.44 -52.41
C ALA A 10 8.96 39.39 -51.29
N VAL A 11 8.17 38.31 -51.26
CA VAL A 11 7.30 37.99 -50.12
C VAL A 11 8.19 37.46 -49.01
N ALA A 12 8.46 38.28 -48.00
CA ALA A 12 9.10 37.85 -46.77
C ALA A 12 8.10 36.99 -45.96
N LEU A 13 8.23 35.67 -46.03
CA LEU A 13 7.60 34.75 -45.09
C LEU A 13 8.25 34.96 -43.71
N PHE A 14 7.55 35.64 -42.81
CA PHE A 14 7.86 35.60 -41.39
C PHE A 14 7.51 34.20 -40.86
N ALA A 15 8.49 33.30 -40.85
CA ALA A 15 8.41 32.07 -40.09
C ALA A 15 8.52 32.43 -38.60
N GLY A 16 7.37 32.57 -37.94
CA GLY A 16 7.31 32.65 -36.48
C GLY A 16 7.82 31.34 -35.89
N ILE A 17 9.08 31.33 -35.46
CA ILE A 17 9.62 30.25 -34.63
C ILE A 17 8.93 30.38 -33.28
N CYS A 18 7.87 29.59 -33.07
CA CYS A 18 7.34 29.32 -31.75
C CYS A 18 8.41 28.56 -30.96
N LEU A 19 9.29 29.30 -30.27
CA LEU A 19 10.12 28.75 -29.21
C LEU A 19 9.18 28.34 -28.06
N ALA A 20 8.59 27.16 -28.17
CA ALA A 20 8.12 26.44 -27.00
C ALA A 20 9.37 26.14 -26.17
N GLY A 21 9.69 27.02 -25.23
CA GLY A 21 10.79 26.83 -24.31
C GLY A 21 10.56 25.52 -23.56
N CYS A 22 11.30 24.48 -23.92
CA CYS A 22 11.52 23.33 -23.06
C CYS A 22 12.17 23.89 -21.80
N LYS A 23 11.38 24.16 -20.76
CA LYS A 23 11.92 24.34 -19.40
C LYS A 23 12.70 23.06 -19.10
N GLU A 24 14.00 23.18 -18.87
CA GLU A 24 14.80 22.08 -18.33
C GLU A 24 14.09 21.54 -17.08
N LYS A 25 13.78 20.25 -17.09
CA LYS A 25 13.20 19.59 -15.92
C LYS A 25 14.26 19.57 -14.82
N ASP A 26 13.89 19.97 -13.60
CA ASP A 26 14.79 19.88 -12.44
C ASP A 26 15.05 18.42 -12.09
N MET A 27 16.21 17.91 -12.53
CA MET A 27 16.67 16.54 -12.29
C MET A 27 17.53 16.42 -11.03
N SER A 28 17.63 17.45 -10.20
CA SER A 28 18.35 17.34 -8.93
C SER A 28 17.64 16.37 -7.98
N MET A 29 18.37 15.68 -7.11
CA MET A 29 17.76 14.71 -6.20
C MET A 29 16.77 15.37 -5.22
N LYS A 30 15.56 14.83 -5.14
CA LYS A 30 14.56 15.25 -4.15
C LYS A 30 14.93 14.71 -2.77
N MET A 31 15.35 15.61 -1.89
CA MET A 31 15.78 15.29 -0.53
C MET A 31 14.59 15.09 0.40
N ASN A 32 14.75 14.18 1.37
CA ASN A 32 13.85 14.11 2.52
C ASN A 32 14.14 15.29 3.46
N ASN A 33 13.11 15.79 4.15
CA ASN A 33 13.20 16.74 5.25
C ASN A 33 12.41 16.21 6.46
N PRO A 34 12.91 15.13 7.13
CA PRO A 34 12.15 14.40 8.13
C PRO A 34 11.77 15.28 9.33
N ARG A 35 10.49 15.27 9.68
CA ARG A 35 9.96 16.02 10.83
C ARG A 35 8.82 15.28 11.51
N ASN A 36 8.67 15.48 12.82
CA ASN A 36 7.54 14.96 13.59
C ASN A 36 7.31 13.43 13.48
N ILE A 37 8.39 12.64 13.36
CA ILE A 37 8.34 11.16 13.37
C ILE A 37 8.64 10.69 14.79
N ARG A 38 7.66 10.14 15.49
CA ARG A 38 7.79 9.70 16.89
C ARG A 38 7.64 8.18 17.03
N GLY A 39 6.84 7.56 16.18
CA GLY A 39 6.46 6.17 16.28
C GLY A 39 5.59 5.89 17.50
N VAL A 40 5.77 4.70 18.08
CA VAL A 40 5.08 4.25 19.29
C VAL A 40 6.07 3.87 20.39
N ILE A 41 5.66 4.05 21.65
CA ILE A 41 6.52 3.81 22.83
C ILE A 41 7.05 2.37 22.84
N SER A 42 6.21 1.41 22.48
CA SER A 42 6.58 0.01 22.32
C SER A 42 5.60 -0.66 21.39
N TYR A 43 6.11 -1.31 20.34
CA TYR A 43 5.28 -2.07 19.40
C TYR A 43 4.46 -3.16 20.10
N LYS A 44 5.09 -3.89 21.04
CA LYS A 44 4.40 -4.96 21.80
C LYS A 44 3.26 -4.41 22.67
N ARG A 45 3.45 -3.25 23.30
CA ARG A 45 2.41 -2.62 24.14
C ARG A 45 1.31 -1.96 23.30
N SER A 46 1.67 -1.34 22.19
CA SER A 46 0.73 -0.59 21.34
C SER A 46 -0.10 -1.52 20.45
N PHE A 47 0.47 -2.66 20.07
CA PHE A 47 -0.11 -3.65 19.15
C PHE A 47 -0.12 -5.04 19.81
N GLY A 48 -0.79 -5.08 20.96
CA GLY A 48 -0.85 -6.24 21.85
C GLY A 48 -2.09 -7.11 21.67
N ASP A 49 -3.00 -6.78 20.76
CA ASP A 49 -4.33 -7.39 20.67
C ASP A 49 -4.24 -8.92 20.59
N LEU A 50 -4.99 -9.60 21.46
CA LEU A 50 -4.97 -11.05 21.58
C LEU A 50 -5.60 -11.70 20.34
N ASN A 51 -5.05 -12.83 19.91
CA ASN A 51 -5.56 -13.56 18.75
C ASN A 51 -7.02 -13.98 18.96
N ASP A 52 -7.40 -14.41 20.17
CA ASP A 52 -8.78 -14.80 20.47
C ASP A 52 -9.79 -13.67 20.27
N VAL A 53 -9.43 -12.43 20.63
CA VAL A 53 -10.28 -11.24 20.43
C VAL A 53 -10.44 -10.92 18.95
N GLN A 54 -9.35 -10.96 18.20
CA GLN A 54 -9.37 -10.75 16.75
C GLN A 54 -10.20 -11.83 16.05
N LEU A 55 -10.01 -13.10 16.43
CA LEU A 55 -10.71 -14.23 15.87
C LEU A 55 -12.21 -14.21 16.16
N ALA A 56 -12.61 -13.84 17.38
CA ALA A 56 -14.02 -13.69 17.73
C ALA A 56 -14.70 -12.63 16.85
N THR A 57 -14.01 -11.51 16.61
CA THR A 57 -14.48 -10.45 15.70
C THR A 57 -14.51 -10.92 14.26
N ALA A 58 -13.45 -11.58 13.79
CA ALA A 58 -13.35 -12.13 12.44
C ALA A 58 -14.50 -13.10 12.13
N LYS A 59 -14.83 -13.99 13.07
CA LYS A 59 -16.00 -14.90 12.96
C LYS A 59 -17.33 -14.16 12.90
N LYS A 60 -17.45 -13.02 13.58
CA LYS A 60 -18.69 -12.24 13.68
C LYS A 60 -18.99 -11.47 12.40
N ILE A 61 -17.99 -10.80 11.82
CA ILE A 61 -18.19 -9.91 10.66
C ILE A 61 -17.81 -10.55 9.32
N GLY A 62 -17.04 -11.64 9.36
CA GLY A 62 -16.45 -12.24 8.17
C GLY A 62 -17.32 -13.30 7.49
N ILE A 63 -16.75 -13.86 6.43
CA ILE A 63 -17.30 -15.00 5.70
C ILE A 63 -17.04 -16.31 6.45
N ARG A 64 -17.70 -17.39 6.02
CA ARG A 64 -17.36 -18.74 6.51
C ARG A 64 -16.03 -19.19 5.88
N PRO A 65 -15.20 -19.98 6.59
CA PRO A 65 -13.94 -20.48 6.04
C PRO A 65 -14.14 -21.29 4.76
N ILE A 66 -13.49 -20.81 3.69
CA ILE A 66 -13.53 -21.36 2.34
C ILE A 66 -12.54 -22.53 2.22
N SER A 67 -12.91 -23.55 1.44
CA SER A 67 -12.08 -24.75 1.28
C SER A 67 -11.00 -24.56 0.23
N THR A 68 -11.37 -24.08 -0.96
CA THR A 68 -10.47 -23.92 -2.11
C THR A 68 -10.43 -22.47 -2.63
N ARG A 69 -9.54 -22.18 -3.60
CA ARG A 69 -9.41 -20.82 -4.15
C ARG A 69 -10.56 -20.49 -5.10
N GLU A 70 -11.01 -21.48 -5.87
CA GLU A 70 -12.10 -21.39 -6.83
C GLU A 70 -13.42 -21.01 -6.12
N GLU A 71 -13.67 -21.60 -4.95
CA GLU A 71 -14.84 -21.27 -4.13
C GLU A 71 -14.85 -19.79 -3.69
N ALA A 72 -13.68 -19.15 -3.55
CA ALA A 72 -13.62 -17.72 -3.23
C ALA A 72 -13.94 -16.83 -4.43
N GLU A 73 -13.60 -17.25 -5.64
CA GLU A 73 -13.94 -16.53 -6.88
C GLU A 73 -15.47 -16.51 -7.12
N GLU A 74 -16.21 -17.46 -6.56
CA GLU A 74 -17.67 -17.52 -6.64
C GLU A 74 -18.36 -16.57 -5.64
N MET A 75 -17.67 -16.09 -4.60
CA MET A 75 -18.24 -15.23 -3.54
C MET A 75 -18.08 -13.72 -3.80
N LYS A 76 -18.21 -13.29 -5.05
CA LYS A 76 -18.01 -11.87 -5.46
C LYS A 76 -18.99 -10.88 -4.83
N ASP A 77 -20.10 -11.36 -4.30
CA ASP A 77 -21.10 -10.56 -3.58
C ASP A 77 -20.65 -10.21 -2.14
N ARG A 78 -19.73 -11.00 -1.57
CA ARG A 78 -19.26 -10.86 -0.19
C ARG A 78 -17.78 -10.53 -0.06
N LEU A 79 -17.01 -10.78 -1.12
CA LEU A 79 -15.58 -10.54 -1.18
C LEU A 79 -15.25 -9.54 -2.28
N ILE A 80 -14.33 -8.64 -1.96
CA ILE A 80 -13.69 -7.72 -2.89
C ILE A 80 -12.30 -8.26 -3.18
N GLU A 81 -12.01 -8.44 -4.46
CA GLU A 81 -10.65 -8.69 -4.92
C GLU A 81 -9.81 -7.42 -4.79
N ILE A 82 -8.66 -7.52 -4.15
CA ILE A 82 -7.68 -6.43 -4.04
C ILE A 82 -6.55 -6.63 -5.04
N ALA A 83 -6.06 -5.54 -5.60
CA ALA A 83 -4.90 -5.53 -6.48
C ALA A 83 -3.87 -4.51 -5.97
N ALA A 84 -2.62 -4.64 -6.43
CA ALA A 84 -1.64 -3.57 -6.22
C ALA A 84 -2.16 -2.27 -6.85
N CYS A 85 -2.03 -1.16 -6.14
CA CYS A 85 -2.56 0.12 -6.57
C CYS A 85 -1.64 1.27 -6.12
N GLU A 86 -2.10 2.51 -6.30
CA GLU A 86 -1.36 3.72 -5.89
C GLU A 86 -1.18 3.82 -4.37
N ARG A 87 -2.02 3.16 -3.58
CA ARG A 87 -2.04 3.25 -2.11
C ARG A 87 -1.19 2.19 -1.42
N TYR A 88 -1.07 1.00 -2.01
CA TYR A 88 -0.33 -0.14 -1.45
C TYR A 88 0.11 -1.11 -2.55
N GLY A 89 1.20 -1.83 -2.29
CA GLY A 89 1.64 -2.97 -3.08
C GLY A 89 1.12 -4.29 -2.51
N LEU A 90 1.12 -5.34 -3.34
CA LEU A 90 0.86 -6.72 -2.94
C LEU A 90 2.13 -7.55 -3.15
N ASP A 91 2.44 -8.42 -2.19
CA ASP A 91 3.41 -9.50 -2.40
C ASP A 91 2.79 -10.60 -3.28
N SER A 92 3.56 -11.63 -3.60
CA SER A 92 3.17 -12.83 -4.35
C SER A 92 1.99 -13.62 -3.76
N LEU A 93 1.62 -13.40 -2.49
CA LEU A 93 0.51 -14.05 -1.78
C LEU A 93 0.48 -15.59 -1.95
N THR A 94 1.63 -16.26 -1.99
CA THR A 94 1.74 -17.71 -2.28
C THR A 94 0.90 -18.65 -1.40
N HIS A 95 0.52 -18.19 -0.20
CA HIS A 95 -0.28 -18.93 0.78
C HIS A 95 -1.56 -18.19 1.18
N SER A 96 -2.05 -17.26 0.36
CA SER A 96 -3.32 -16.58 0.52
C SER A 96 -3.92 -16.20 -0.83
N ILE A 97 -5.14 -15.71 -0.83
CA ILE A 97 -5.84 -15.18 -2.00
C ILE A 97 -6.17 -13.70 -1.76
N PRO A 98 -6.16 -12.86 -2.81
CA PRO A 98 -6.27 -11.41 -2.68
C PRO A 98 -7.73 -10.95 -2.47
N TYR A 99 -8.44 -11.55 -1.54
CA TYR A 99 -9.84 -11.23 -1.27
C TYR A 99 -10.01 -10.74 0.15
N LEU A 100 -10.83 -9.71 0.34
CA LEU A 100 -11.25 -9.19 1.64
C LEU A 100 -12.75 -8.94 1.63
N ILE A 101 -13.39 -8.97 2.80
CA ILE A 101 -14.74 -8.39 2.91
C ILE A 101 -14.67 -6.88 2.67
N PRO A 102 -15.76 -6.22 2.21
CA PRO A 102 -15.77 -4.79 1.91
C PRO A 102 -15.20 -3.90 3.03
N GLN A 103 -15.55 -4.21 4.28
CA GLN A 103 -15.08 -3.46 5.45
C GLN A 103 -13.56 -3.52 5.63
N ALA A 104 -12.95 -4.69 5.41
CA ALA A 104 -11.50 -4.87 5.55
C ALA A 104 -10.75 -4.27 4.35
N SER A 105 -11.32 -4.34 3.14
CA SER A 105 -10.80 -3.66 1.95
C SER A 105 -10.76 -2.13 2.16
N ALA A 106 -11.86 -1.53 2.63
CA ALA A 106 -11.92 -0.10 2.94
C ALA A 106 -10.94 0.33 4.04
N LEU A 107 -10.72 -0.53 5.05
CA LEU A 107 -9.69 -0.30 6.07
C LEU A 107 -8.28 -0.29 5.46
N LEU A 108 -7.97 -1.24 4.58
CA LEU A 108 -6.67 -1.30 3.90
C LEU A 108 -6.42 -0.05 3.04
N ASP A 109 -7.42 0.39 2.28
CA ASP A 109 -7.36 1.65 1.52
C ASP A 109 -7.09 2.84 2.46
N THR A 110 -7.81 2.93 3.58
CA THR A 110 -7.63 3.99 4.58
C THR A 110 -6.21 3.99 5.15
N ILE A 111 -5.64 2.82 5.46
CA ILE A 111 -4.25 2.71 5.93
C ILE A 111 -3.28 3.22 4.86
N GLY A 112 -3.47 2.82 3.60
CA GLY A 112 -2.61 3.24 2.49
C GLY A 112 -2.62 4.76 2.28
N VAL A 113 -3.81 5.39 2.25
CA VAL A 113 -3.96 6.85 2.15
C VAL A 113 -3.30 7.54 3.35
N ASN A 114 -3.67 7.16 4.57
CA ASN A 114 -3.13 7.79 5.78
C ASN A 114 -1.60 7.65 5.87
N PHE A 115 -1.03 6.56 5.35
CA PHE A 115 0.41 6.35 5.32
C PHE A 115 1.09 7.30 4.34
N LEU A 116 0.61 7.40 3.10
CA LEU A 116 1.15 8.33 2.10
C LEU A 116 1.04 9.78 2.57
N ASP A 117 -0.13 10.19 3.06
CA ASP A 117 -0.36 11.53 3.63
C ASP A 117 0.58 11.80 4.81
N SER A 118 0.82 10.79 5.65
CA SER A 118 1.75 10.94 6.78
C SER A 118 3.19 11.10 6.32
N LEU A 119 3.63 10.41 5.26
CA LEU A 119 4.97 10.58 4.71
C LEU A 119 5.17 11.99 4.18
N GLU A 120 4.22 12.49 3.38
CA GLU A 120 4.27 13.85 2.81
C GLU A 120 4.34 14.92 3.91
N ASN A 121 3.42 14.86 4.88
CA ASN A 121 3.38 15.82 5.97
C ASN A 121 4.66 15.81 6.82
N LYS A 122 5.30 14.65 6.93
CA LYS A 122 6.57 14.47 7.65
C LYS A 122 7.80 14.72 6.79
N GLY A 123 7.64 15.18 5.55
CA GLY A 123 8.73 15.54 4.65
C GLY A 123 9.52 14.34 4.13
N LEU A 124 8.87 13.19 3.97
CA LEU A 124 9.48 11.96 3.46
C LEU A 124 9.02 11.69 2.03
N ASN A 125 9.91 11.17 1.20
CA ASN A 125 9.60 10.72 -0.14
C ASN A 125 8.62 9.52 -0.10
N PRO A 126 7.70 9.42 -1.07
CA PRO A 126 6.58 8.49 -1.02
C PRO A 126 7.03 7.04 -1.10
N ASN A 127 6.43 6.21 -0.25
CA ASN A 127 6.59 4.77 -0.23
C ASN A 127 5.21 4.15 0.05
N LYS A 128 4.93 3.02 -0.57
CA LYS A 128 3.72 2.22 -0.32
C LYS A 128 4.02 1.12 0.70
N ILE A 129 3.01 0.84 1.53
CA ILE A 129 3.02 -0.39 2.32
C ILE A 129 2.89 -1.61 1.41
N ILE A 130 3.40 -2.77 1.85
CA ILE A 130 3.26 -4.03 1.12
C ILE A 130 2.41 -4.99 1.95
N VAL A 131 1.31 -5.46 1.35
CA VAL A 131 0.45 -6.49 1.92
C VAL A 131 1.04 -7.86 1.60
N THR A 132 1.29 -8.65 2.64
CA THR A 132 2.02 -9.93 2.53
C THR A 132 1.13 -11.15 2.72
N SER A 133 -0.04 -10.99 3.34
CA SER A 133 -1.04 -12.05 3.45
C SER A 133 -2.44 -11.46 3.61
N VAL A 134 -3.44 -12.16 3.11
CA VAL A 134 -4.85 -11.71 3.09
C VAL A 134 -5.74 -12.90 3.45
N THR A 135 -6.73 -13.28 2.66
CA THR A 135 -7.59 -14.43 2.97
C THR A 135 -6.86 -15.74 2.73
N ARG A 136 -7.02 -16.72 3.63
CA ARG A 136 -6.50 -18.08 3.44
C ARG A 136 -7.64 -19.07 3.34
N THR A 137 -7.52 -19.99 2.41
CA THR A 137 -8.40 -21.16 2.29
C THR A 137 -7.87 -22.30 3.16
N LYS A 138 -8.69 -23.33 3.39
CA LYS A 138 -8.25 -24.54 4.12
C LYS A 138 -7.07 -25.21 3.42
N ASP A 139 -7.08 -25.25 2.09
CA ASP A 139 -5.99 -25.81 1.30
C ASP A 139 -4.71 -24.98 1.37
N ASP A 140 -4.82 -23.65 1.39
CA ASP A 140 -3.67 -22.77 1.57
C ASP A 140 -2.99 -23.00 2.92
N VAL A 141 -3.77 -23.14 4.00
CA VAL A 141 -3.21 -23.45 5.33
C VAL A 141 -2.64 -24.86 5.40
N LYS A 142 -3.28 -25.85 4.77
CA LYS A 142 -2.73 -27.22 4.68
C LYS A 142 -1.35 -27.22 3.99
N ARG A 143 -1.19 -26.43 2.93
CA ARG A 143 0.09 -26.25 2.23
C ARG A 143 1.11 -25.50 3.10
N LEU A 144 0.70 -24.39 3.74
CA LEU A 144 1.57 -23.59 4.61
C LEU A 144 2.09 -24.38 5.81
N ARG A 145 1.28 -25.26 6.41
CA ARG A 145 1.70 -26.10 7.54
C ARG A 145 2.85 -27.05 7.23
N ARG A 146 3.11 -27.36 5.96
CA ARG A 146 4.26 -28.19 5.55
C ARG A 146 5.59 -27.48 5.78
N THR A 147 5.61 -26.15 5.70
CA THR A 147 6.83 -25.34 5.86
C THR A 147 6.82 -24.52 7.15
N ASN A 148 5.64 -24.26 7.73
CA ASN A 148 5.47 -23.50 8.97
C ASN A 148 4.59 -24.24 9.97
N GLY A 149 5.22 -24.93 10.92
CA GLY A 149 4.51 -25.67 11.99
C GLY A 149 3.64 -24.80 12.90
N ASN A 150 3.84 -23.48 12.91
CA ASN A 150 3.01 -22.55 13.69
C ASN A 150 1.72 -22.13 12.97
N ALA A 151 1.53 -22.51 11.70
CA ALA A 151 0.32 -22.19 10.98
C ALA A 151 -0.88 -22.90 11.60
N SER A 152 -1.83 -22.11 12.09
CA SER A 152 -3.00 -22.58 12.83
C SER A 152 -4.22 -22.74 11.92
N LEU A 153 -5.01 -23.77 12.17
CA LEU A 153 -6.37 -23.91 11.61
C LEU A 153 -7.37 -22.95 12.26
N ASN A 154 -6.97 -22.28 13.35
CA ASN A 154 -7.74 -21.27 14.04
C ASN A 154 -7.13 -19.88 13.75
N SER A 155 -7.26 -19.42 12.50
CA SER A 155 -6.65 -18.18 12.02
C SER A 155 -7.70 -17.16 11.60
N CYS A 156 -7.47 -15.88 11.88
CA CYS A 156 -8.35 -14.79 11.46
C CYS A 156 -8.40 -14.63 9.93
N HIS A 157 -7.34 -15.05 9.22
CA HIS A 157 -7.27 -14.98 7.76
C HIS A 157 -8.31 -15.86 7.04
N PHE A 158 -8.96 -16.81 7.70
CA PHE A 158 -10.00 -17.61 7.07
C PHE A 158 -11.29 -16.84 6.76
N TYR A 159 -11.47 -15.66 7.35
CA TYR A 159 -12.77 -14.99 7.42
C TYR A 159 -12.88 -13.76 6.50
N GLY A 160 -11.85 -13.45 5.69
CA GLY A 160 -11.88 -12.27 4.82
C GLY A 160 -11.66 -10.93 5.51
N THR A 161 -11.39 -10.92 6.83
CA THR A 161 -11.38 -9.71 7.65
C THR A 161 -9.99 -9.21 7.99
N THR A 162 -8.97 -9.97 7.64
CA THR A 162 -7.63 -9.87 8.19
C THR A 162 -6.58 -9.88 7.10
N PHE A 163 -5.60 -8.99 7.24
CA PHE A 163 -4.46 -8.92 6.34
C PHE A 163 -3.18 -8.58 7.13
N ASP A 164 -2.06 -8.99 6.55
CA ASP A 164 -0.73 -8.76 7.10
C ASP A 164 -0.02 -7.70 6.25
N VAL A 165 0.51 -6.67 6.90
CA VAL A 165 1.32 -5.62 6.25
C VAL A 165 2.76 -5.74 6.74
N SER A 166 3.73 -5.77 5.81
CA SER A 166 5.14 -5.80 6.20
C SER A 166 5.54 -4.54 6.95
N TRP A 167 6.36 -4.70 7.99
CA TRP A 167 7.08 -3.57 8.60
C TRP A 167 8.56 -3.52 8.23
N LYS A 168 9.02 -4.48 7.42
CA LYS A 168 10.41 -4.57 6.94
C LYS A 168 10.57 -4.08 5.50
N ARG A 169 9.54 -4.25 4.69
CA ARG A 169 9.55 -3.98 3.25
C ARG A 169 8.49 -2.96 2.90
N PHE A 170 8.87 -2.05 2.02
CA PHE A 170 8.04 -0.99 1.46
C PHE A 170 8.40 -0.87 -0.01
N GLU A 171 7.45 -0.38 -0.81
CA GLU A 171 7.65 -0.18 -2.24
C GLU A 171 7.84 1.32 -2.49
N LYS A 172 9.02 1.70 -2.99
CA LYS A 172 9.31 3.09 -3.35
C LYS A 172 8.37 3.50 -4.49
N VAL A 173 7.74 4.65 -4.35
CA VAL A 173 6.98 5.26 -5.45
C VAL A 173 7.96 6.10 -6.23
N GLU A 174 8.08 5.87 -7.53
CA GLU A 174 8.95 6.67 -8.40
C GLU A 174 8.30 8.02 -8.72
N ASP A 175 9.13 9.03 -8.97
CA ASP A 175 8.66 10.36 -9.33
C ASP A 175 8.09 10.31 -10.75
N PRO A 176 6.89 10.86 -11.03
CA PRO A 176 6.30 10.80 -12.37
C PRO A 176 7.16 11.42 -13.47
N ASP A 177 8.02 12.39 -13.12
CA ASP A 177 8.96 13.04 -14.04
C ASP A 177 10.33 12.32 -14.10
N GLY A 178 10.50 11.21 -13.37
CA GLY A 178 11.74 10.44 -13.31
C GLY A 178 12.84 11.10 -12.45
N ARG A 179 12.48 12.09 -11.65
CA ARG A 179 13.42 12.78 -10.76
C ARG A 179 13.93 11.81 -9.68
N PRO A 180 15.26 11.72 -9.45
CA PRO A 180 15.79 10.85 -8.41
C PRO A 180 15.31 11.32 -7.03
N MET A 181 14.88 10.38 -6.18
CA MET A 181 14.43 10.65 -4.82
C MET A 181 15.32 9.96 -3.79
N GLN A 182 15.70 10.69 -2.74
CA GLN A 182 16.45 10.13 -1.61
C GLN A 182 15.63 9.02 -0.92
N ASP A 183 16.25 7.87 -0.70
CA ASP A 183 15.60 6.74 -0.03
C ASP A 183 15.22 7.05 1.43
N VAL A 184 14.16 6.39 1.89
CA VAL A 184 13.72 6.42 3.28
C VAL A 184 13.97 5.05 3.88
N SER A 185 14.61 4.98 5.05
CA SER A 185 14.89 3.70 5.70
C SER A 185 13.61 2.99 6.13
N SER A 186 13.60 1.65 6.06
CA SER A 186 12.46 0.84 6.48
C SER A 186 12.09 1.04 7.96
N ASP A 187 13.07 1.33 8.83
CA ASP A 187 12.82 1.69 10.23
C ASP A 187 12.06 3.00 10.37
N THR A 188 12.37 4.01 9.54
CA THR A 188 11.65 5.29 9.52
C THR A 188 10.23 5.10 9.01
N LEU A 189 10.06 4.37 7.91
CA LEU A 189 8.75 4.04 7.35
C LEU A 189 7.89 3.25 8.34
N LYS A 190 8.50 2.30 9.07
CA LYS A 190 7.84 1.56 10.15
C LYS A 190 7.36 2.46 11.29
N LEU A 191 8.15 3.47 11.69
CA LEU A 191 7.71 4.44 12.70
C LEU A 191 6.45 5.18 12.23
N VAL A 192 6.44 5.67 10.99
CA VAL A 192 5.27 6.36 10.42
C VAL A 192 4.07 5.44 10.32
N LEU A 193 4.24 4.23 9.80
CA LEU A 193 3.16 3.23 9.72
C LEU A 193 2.59 2.90 11.11
N SER A 194 3.45 2.83 12.14
CA SER A 194 3.00 2.57 13.50
C SER A 194 2.15 3.69 14.09
N GLU A 195 2.37 4.95 13.70
CA GLU A 195 1.50 6.05 14.13
C GLU A 195 0.12 5.92 13.50
N VAL A 196 0.05 5.66 12.19
CA VAL A 196 -1.20 5.41 11.45
C VAL A 196 -1.99 4.27 12.08
N LEU A 197 -1.35 3.12 12.31
CA LEU A 197 -2.00 1.95 12.90
C LEU A 197 -2.45 2.20 14.35
N ARG A 198 -1.67 2.93 15.14
CA ARG A 198 -2.06 3.33 16.50
C ARG A 198 -3.33 4.17 16.47
N ASP A 199 -3.40 5.14 15.56
CA ASP A 199 -4.51 6.10 15.53
C ASP A 199 -5.80 5.44 15.01
N LEU A 200 -5.72 4.57 14.00
CA LEU A 200 -6.85 3.76 13.54
C LEU A 200 -7.33 2.77 14.61
N ARG A 201 -6.41 2.14 15.33
CA ARG A 201 -6.75 1.25 16.46
C ARG A 201 -7.44 2.01 17.60
N LYS A 202 -6.95 3.21 17.94
CA LYS A 202 -7.57 4.08 18.96
C LYS A 202 -8.96 4.58 18.56
N ALA A 203 -9.19 4.74 17.25
CA ALA A 203 -10.50 5.04 16.68
C ALA A 203 -11.39 3.80 16.50
N ASP A 204 -11.04 2.67 17.14
CA ASP A 204 -11.77 1.40 17.09
C ASP A 204 -11.99 0.82 15.68
N ARG A 205 -11.20 1.24 14.68
CA ARG A 205 -11.34 0.78 13.28
C ARG A 205 -10.76 -0.63 13.04
N CYS A 206 -9.81 -1.04 13.88
CA CYS A 206 -9.13 -2.33 13.74
C CYS A 206 -8.49 -2.80 15.04
N TYR A 207 -8.11 -4.08 15.04
CA TYR A 207 -7.12 -4.64 15.95
C TYR A 207 -5.78 -4.79 15.24
N VAL A 208 -4.70 -4.71 16.00
CA VAL A 208 -3.33 -4.84 15.46
C VAL A 208 -2.49 -5.69 16.40
N LYS A 209 -1.83 -6.70 15.83
CA LYS A 209 -0.80 -7.49 16.50
C LYS A 209 0.54 -7.30 15.81
N TYR A 210 1.56 -6.92 16.58
CA TYR A 210 2.94 -6.87 16.07
C TYR A 210 3.57 -8.27 16.06
N GLU A 211 3.84 -8.81 14.88
CA GLU A 211 4.44 -10.14 14.70
C GLU A 211 5.92 -10.05 14.34
N LEU A 212 6.77 -10.18 15.35
CA LEU A 212 8.23 -10.05 15.18
C LEU A 212 8.82 -11.13 14.26
N LYS A 213 8.38 -12.38 14.42
CA LYS A 213 8.91 -13.52 13.65
C LYS A 213 8.55 -13.46 12.16
N GLN A 214 7.31 -13.06 11.86
CA GLN A 214 6.83 -12.96 10.47
C GLN A 214 7.24 -11.65 9.80
N GLY A 215 7.60 -10.62 10.57
CA GLY A 215 8.00 -9.35 9.97
C GLY A 215 6.82 -8.49 9.51
N CYS A 216 5.62 -8.70 10.08
CA CYS A 216 4.41 -7.98 9.72
C CYS A 216 3.64 -7.41 10.94
N PHE A 217 2.74 -6.48 10.65
CA PHE A 217 1.59 -6.16 11.47
C PHE A 217 0.41 -7.00 10.99
N HIS A 218 -0.16 -7.79 11.89
CA HIS A 218 -1.36 -8.57 11.65
C HIS A 218 -2.57 -7.74 12.05
N ILE A 219 -3.44 -7.43 11.08
CA ILE A 219 -4.49 -6.41 11.21
C ILE A 219 -5.85 -7.03 10.91
N THR A 220 -6.78 -6.96 11.87
CA THR A 220 -8.16 -7.43 11.72
C THR A 220 -9.13 -6.25 11.78
N ALA A 221 -10.02 -6.11 10.81
CA ALA A 221 -11.05 -5.07 10.80
C ALA A 221 -12.07 -5.23 11.94
N ARG A 222 -12.65 -4.11 12.38
CA ARG A 222 -13.68 -4.02 13.44
C ARG A 222 -14.91 -3.30 12.94
#